data_AF-A0AAW4KNN4-F1
#
_entry.id   AF-A0AAW4KNN4-F1
#
_cell.length_a   1.000
_cell.length_b   1.000
_cell.length_c   1.000
_cell.angle_alpha   90.00
_cell.angle_beta   90.00
_cell.angle_gamma   90.00
#
_symmetry.space_group_name_H-M   'P 1'
#
loop_
_entity.id
_entity.type
_entity.pdbx_description
1 polymer ?
#
loop_
_entity_poly.entity_id
_entity_poly.type
_entity_poly.pdbx_seq_one_letter_code
_entity_poly.pdbx_strand_id
1 'polypeptide(L)'
;AAIGAAQAGAAIVHLHARDPIDGRPRQDPALFAEFLPQIKAASDVVINITTGGAPTMGVEERLQPVMQFKPELASLNMGSMNFGLYE
;
A
#
# COMPACT_ATOMS: atom_id res chain seq x y z
N ALA A 1 5.58 5.85 10.53
CA ALA A 1 4.12 5.75 10.72
C ALA A 1 3.69 4.33 11.10
N ALA A 2 3.87 3.32 10.24
CA ALA A 2 3.38 1.95 10.47
C ALA A 2 3.83 1.31 11.80
N ILE A 3 5.13 1.36 12.12
CA ILE A 3 5.67 0.80 13.37
C ILE A 3 5.06 1.49 14.60
N GLY A 4 4.93 2.82 14.57
CA GLY A 4 4.28 3.57 15.66
C GLY A 4 2.80 3.21 15.81
N ALA A 5 2.09 2.98 14.70
CA ALA A 5 0.71 2.50 14.75
C ALA A 5 0.61 1.09 15.36
N ALA A 6 1.53 0.19 15.01
CA ALA A 6 1.60 -1.15 15.59
C ALA A 6 1.87 -1.09 17.11
N GLN A 7 2.82 -0.25 17.54
CA GLN A 7 3.12 -0.01 18.96
C GLN A 7 1.93 0.58 19.73
N ALA A 8 1.10 1.38 19.06
CA ALA A 8 -0.15 1.89 19.62
C ALA A 8 -1.30 0.87 19.64
N GLY A 9 -1.09 -0.36 19.13
CA GLY A 9 -2.05 -1.47 19.19
C GLY A 9 -2.70 -1.85 17.87
N ALA A 10 -2.28 -1.29 16.72
CA ALA A 10 -2.80 -1.71 15.43
C ALA A 10 -2.29 -3.13 15.07
N ALA A 11 -3.22 -4.05 14.81
CA ALA A 11 -2.90 -5.42 14.39
C ALA A 11 -2.62 -5.55 12.88
N ILE A 12 -3.13 -4.61 12.07
CA ILE A 12 -2.96 -4.57 10.61
C ILE A 12 -2.61 -3.13 10.21
N VAL A 13 -1.67 -2.97 9.27
CA VAL A 13 -1.39 -1.69 8.62
C VAL A 13 -1.67 -1.78 7.13
N HIS A 14 -2.49 -0.84 6.64
CA HIS A 14 -2.80 -0.72 5.21
C HIS A 14 -1.86 0.29 4.56
N LEU A 15 -1.19 -0.12 3.48
CA LEU A 15 -0.03 0.59 2.94
C LEU A 15 -0.22 0.97 1.47
N HIS A 16 0.20 2.21 1.18
CA HIS A 16 0.40 2.77 -0.15
C HIS A 16 1.82 3.32 -0.25
N ALA A 17 2.42 3.30 -1.44
CA ALA A 17 3.64 4.04 -1.72
C ALA A 17 3.32 5.39 -2.35
N ARG A 18 4.23 6.34 -2.14
CA ARG A 18 4.19 7.68 -2.72
C ARG A 18 5.55 8.01 -3.30
N ASP A 19 5.56 8.87 -4.29
CA ASP A 19 6.79 9.46 -4.80
C ASP A 19 7.44 10.30 -3.68
N PRO A 20 8.72 10.06 -3.34
CA PRO A 20 9.37 10.76 -2.24
C PRO A 20 9.61 12.25 -2.52
N ILE A 21 9.52 12.69 -3.78
CA ILE A 21 9.79 14.09 -4.16
C ILE A 21 8.52 14.94 -4.01
N ASP A 22 7.41 14.50 -4.58
CA ASP A 22 6.16 15.29 -4.70
C ASP A 22 4.96 14.67 -3.98
N GLY A 23 5.12 13.48 -3.40
CA GLY A 23 4.07 12.80 -2.64
C GLY A 23 2.97 12.18 -3.50
N ARG A 24 3.04 12.24 -4.82
CA ARG A 24 2.01 11.65 -5.69
C ARG A 24 1.93 10.13 -5.50
N PRO A 25 0.75 9.51 -5.67
CA PRO A 25 0.63 8.06 -5.54
C PRO A 25 1.52 7.33 -6.56
N ARG A 26 2.18 6.26 -6.12
CA ARG A 26 2.97 5.37 -7.00
C ARG A 26 2.69 3.92 -6.63
N GLN A 27 2.60 3.04 -7.63
CA GLN A 27 2.49 1.58 -7.46
C GLN A 27 3.75 0.82 -7.88
N ASP A 28 4.89 1.52 -7.94
CA ASP A 28 6.19 0.92 -8.23
C ASP A 28 6.65 0.02 -7.06
N PRO A 29 6.83 -1.30 -7.26
CA PRO A 29 7.31 -2.19 -6.20
C PRO A 29 8.64 -1.76 -5.57
N ALA A 30 9.51 -1.04 -6.29
CA ALA A 30 10.77 -0.56 -5.74
C ALA A 30 10.54 0.35 -4.52
N LEU A 31 9.53 1.23 -4.58
CA LEU A 31 9.19 2.13 -3.48
C LEU A 31 8.63 1.37 -2.26
N PHE A 32 7.91 0.27 -2.49
CA PHE A 32 7.47 -0.61 -1.39
C PHE A 32 8.65 -1.36 -0.75
N ALA A 33 9.65 -1.76 -1.54
CA ALA A 33 10.84 -2.44 -1.04
C ALA A 33 11.65 -1.58 -0.05
N GLU A 34 11.53 -0.26 -0.12
CA GLU A 34 12.20 0.65 0.80
C GLU A 34 11.66 0.53 2.24
N PHE A 35 10.37 0.30 2.44
CA PHE A 35 9.75 0.31 3.78
C PHE A 35 9.23 -1.04 4.28
N LEU A 36 8.80 -1.96 3.40
CA LEU A 36 8.23 -3.24 3.83
C LEU A 36 9.19 -4.07 4.71
N PRO A 37 10.49 -4.23 4.36
CA PRO A 37 11.43 -4.98 5.19
C PRO A 37 11.64 -4.35 6.56
N GLN A 38 11.65 -3.01 6.63
CA GLN A 38 11.85 -2.28 7.88
C GLN A 38 10.66 -2.48 8.84
N ILE A 39 9.43 -2.46 8.32
CA ILE A 39 8.22 -2.72 9.13
C ILE A 39 8.25 -4.15 9.64
N LYS A 40 8.50 -5.13 8.76
CA LYS A 40 8.54 -6.55 9.12
C LYS A 40 9.65 -6.89 10.12
N ALA A 41 10.80 -6.23 10.04
CA ALA A 41 11.89 -6.43 10.99
C ALA A 41 11.59 -5.84 12.38
N ALA A 42 10.73 -4.82 12.47
CA ALA A 42 10.46 -4.09 13.70
C ALA A 42 9.15 -4.50 14.41
N SER A 43 8.27 -5.26 13.75
CA SER A 43 6.95 -5.61 14.28
C SER A 43 6.33 -6.80 13.56
N ASP A 44 5.51 -7.58 14.27
CA ASP A 44 4.67 -8.67 13.75
C ASP A 44 3.31 -8.16 13.21
N VAL A 45 3.19 -6.86 12.92
CA VAL A 45 1.96 -6.30 12.38
C VAL A 45 1.67 -6.86 10.98
N VAL A 46 0.42 -7.25 10.73
CA VAL A 46 0.01 -7.79 9.43
C VAL A 46 0.10 -6.67 8.38
N ILE A 47 0.82 -6.96 7.29
CA ILE A 47 1.01 -6.03 6.18
C ILE A 47 -0.12 -6.22 5.17
N ASN A 48 -0.92 -5.17 4.98
CA ASN A 48 -1.98 -5.09 3.96
C ASN A 48 -1.55 -4.15 2.82
N ILE A 49 -1.23 -4.69 1.65
CA ILE A 49 -0.85 -3.87 0.47
C ILE A 49 -2.08 -3.53 -0.37
N THR A 50 -2.16 -2.26 -0.79
CA THR A 50 -3.21 -1.80 -1.72
C THR A 50 -3.17 -2.52 -3.08
N THR A 51 -4.36 -2.82 -3.62
CA THR A 51 -4.59 -3.08 -5.07
C THR A 51 -5.42 -1.98 -5.73
N GLY A 52 -5.76 -0.92 -4.99
CA GLY A 52 -6.44 0.27 -5.49
C GLY A 52 -5.49 1.28 -6.12
N GLY A 53 -4.41 1.64 -5.41
CA GLY A 53 -3.46 2.66 -5.90
C GLY A 53 -4.16 4.02 -6.07
N ALA A 54 -3.79 4.77 -7.10
CA ALA A 54 -4.61 5.90 -7.56
C ALA A 54 -5.71 5.42 -8.53
N PRO A 55 -6.90 6.04 -8.51
CA PRO A 55 -8.00 5.69 -9.43
C PRO A 55 -7.63 5.82 -10.92
N THR A 56 -6.60 6.60 -11.24
CA THR A 56 -6.09 6.83 -12.61
C THR A 56 -5.11 5.76 -13.10
N MET A 57 -4.65 4.85 -12.23
CA MET A 57 -3.68 3.80 -12.59
C MET A 57 -4.37 2.62 -13.29
N GLY A 58 -3.66 2.00 -14.23
CA GLY A 58 -4.08 0.75 -14.86
C GLY A 58 -4.15 -0.41 -13.86
N VAL A 59 -4.97 -1.43 -14.16
CA VAL A 59 -5.14 -2.59 -13.27
C VAL A 59 -3.82 -3.36 -13.10
N GLU A 60 -3.10 -3.59 -14.19
CA GLU A 60 -1.82 -4.31 -14.19
C GLU A 60 -0.76 -3.60 -13.35
N GLU A 61 -0.70 -2.27 -13.44
CA GLU A 61 0.17 -1.44 -12.62
C GLU A 61 -0.21 -1.57 -11.13
N ARG A 62 -1.50 -1.47 -10.82
CA ARG A 62 -2.02 -1.57 -9.45
C ARG A 62 -1.73 -2.91 -8.79
N LEU A 63 -1.59 -3.98 -9.57
CA LEU A 63 -1.33 -5.32 -9.03
C LEU A 63 0.16 -5.61 -8.81
N GLN A 64 1.09 -4.82 -9.38
CA GLN A 64 2.52 -5.14 -9.32
C GLN A 64 3.04 -5.39 -7.89
N PRO A 65 2.72 -4.55 -6.87
CA PRO A 65 3.27 -4.76 -5.54
C PRO A 65 2.79 -6.05 -4.89
N VAL A 66 1.50 -6.40 -5.02
CA VAL A 66 0.97 -7.64 -4.43
C VAL A 66 1.50 -8.88 -5.15
N MET A 67 1.70 -8.81 -6.46
CA MET A 67 2.26 -9.92 -7.25
C MET A 67 3.72 -10.19 -6.89
N GLN A 68 4.49 -9.15 -6.61
CA GLN A 68 5.89 -9.26 -6.22
C GLN A 68 6.06 -9.71 -4.76
N PHE A 69 5.38 -9.05 -3.83
CA PHE A 69 5.64 -9.25 -2.40
C PHE A 69 4.79 -10.32 -1.74
N LYS A 70 3.68 -10.76 -2.38
CA LYS A 70 2.78 -11.81 -1.88
C LYS A 70 2.43 -11.61 -0.39
N PRO A 71 1.85 -10.45 -0.02
CA PRO A 71 1.57 -10.12 1.37
C PRO A 71 0.51 -11.06 1.96
N GLU A 72 0.43 -11.09 3.29
CA GLU A 72 -0.61 -11.82 4.02
C GLU A 72 -2.02 -11.31 3.70
N LEU A 73 -2.15 -10.01 3.40
CA LEU A 73 -3.41 -9.37 3.09
C LEU A 73 -3.23 -8.34 1.97
N ALA A 74 -4.26 -8.20 1.14
CA ALA A 74 -4.36 -7.13 0.15
C ALA A 74 -5.78 -6.57 0.13
N SER A 75 -5.93 -5.26 -0.04
CA SER A 75 -7.25 -4.66 -0.25
C SER A 75 -7.82 -5.09 -1.60
N LEU A 76 -9.13 -5.19 -1.73
CA LEU A 76 -9.81 -5.47 -2.99
C LEU A 76 -11.00 -4.53 -3.15
N ASN A 77 -10.96 -3.65 -4.15
CA ASN A 77 -12.12 -2.86 -4.51
C ASN A 77 -13.16 -3.77 -5.19
N MET A 78 -14.40 -3.78 -4.69
CA MET A 78 -15.42 -4.77 -5.04
C MET A 78 -16.31 -4.40 -6.23
N GLY A 79 -16.02 -3.29 -6.90
CA GLY A 79 -16.79 -2.85 -8.06
C GLY A 79 -16.25 -1.58 -8.68
N SER A 80 -16.59 -1.37 -9.94
CA SER A 80 -16.30 -0.12 -10.64
C SER A 80 -17.24 0.98 -10.13
N MET A 81 -16.69 2.17 -9.91
CA MET A 81 -17.46 3.34 -9.50
C MET A 81 -16.74 4.62 -9.90
N ASN A 82 -17.50 5.71 -10.02
CA ASN A 82 -16.90 7.04 -10.01
C ASN A 82 -16.29 7.32 -8.63
N PHE A 83 -15.15 8.01 -8.60
CA PHE A 83 -14.49 8.44 -7.36
C PHE A 83 -14.23 9.94 -7.43
N GLY A 84 -15.20 10.74 -6.96
CA GLY A 84 -15.20 12.20 -7.07
C GLY A 84 -14.30 12.87 -6.04
N LEU A 85 -13.06 13.17 -6.42
CA LEU A 85 -12.07 13.89 -5.60
C LEU A 85 -11.81 15.32 -6.13
N TYR A 86 -12.82 15.94 -6.73
CA TYR A 86 -12.74 17.33 -7.14
C TYR A 86 -12.75 18.24 -5.90
N GLU A 87 -11.95 19.30 -5.96
CA GLU A 87 -12.10 20.49 -5.10
C GLU A 87 -13.08 21.47 -5.74
#